data_AF-A0A7S2R1U7-F1
#
_entry.id   AF-A0A7S2R1U7-F1
#
_cell.length_a   1.000
_cell.length_b   1.000
_cell.length_c   1.000
_cell.angle_alpha   90.00
_cell.angle_beta   90.00
_cell.angle_gamma   90.00
#
_symmetry.space_group_name_H-M   'P 1'
#
loop_
_entity.id
_entity.type
_entity.pdbx_description
1 polymer ?
#
loop_
_entity_poly.entity_id
_entity_poly.type
_entity_poly.pdbx_seq_one_letter_code
_entity_poly.pdbx_strand_id
1 'polypeptide(L)'
;MEEMVGDVTKCRAAFERWMDWHPDDAAWLSYARFEVRCKQLEKAKEVMKRYVNEYPCAKSFLKLAKWAEWEAKDFSLARKVYESALTDLEPEEARQARVFKMFASFEERQGEYQRARVIYRHAVKLLRLGETSITSRQVDEDGEELSNYEKGKRDELYQSYVAFEKKHGDRKGIEDVILTKQRAEYNQRVATDPLDYDAWFEFAKLEEDHGQ
;
A
#
# COMPACT_ATOMS: atom_id res chain seq x y z
N MET A 1 -10.67 0.86 34.13
CA MET A 1 -11.07 0.93 35.55
C MET A 1 -9.86 1.11 36.48
N GLU A 2 -8.62 0.81 36.06
CA GLU A 2 -7.40 1.12 36.85
C GLU A 2 -6.81 2.53 36.62
N GLU A 3 -7.23 3.27 35.59
CA GLU A 3 -6.81 4.67 35.39
C GLU A 3 -7.31 5.63 36.48
N MET A 4 -8.36 5.25 37.21
CA MET A 4 -8.84 6.04 38.35
C MET A 4 -8.01 5.85 39.62
N VAL A 5 -7.12 4.85 39.67
CA VAL A 5 -6.40 4.46 40.90
C VAL A 5 -4.98 5.06 40.93
N GLY A 6 -4.49 5.64 39.83
CA GLY A 6 -3.20 6.34 39.79
C GLY A 6 -1.98 5.42 39.85
N ASP A 7 -2.16 4.10 39.92
CA ASP A 7 -1.06 3.14 39.98
C ASP A 7 -0.65 2.65 38.58
N VAL A 8 0.01 3.56 37.85
CA VAL A 8 0.55 3.31 36.50
C VAL A 8 1.54 2.15 36.50
N THR A 9 2.22 1.89 37.62
CA THR A 9 3.25 0.84 37.72
C THR A 9 2.66 -0.57 37.70
N LYS A 10 1.57 -0.79 38.45
CA LYS A 10 0.85 -2.07 38.44
C LYS A 10 0.17 -2.34 37.11
N CYS A 11 -0.44 -1.32 36.52
CA CYS A 11 -1.04 -1.44 35.18
C CYS A 11 -0.01 -1.89 34.15
N ARG A 12 1.19 -1.30 34.16
CA ARG A 12 2.30 -1.72 33.28
C ARG A 12 2.73 -3.15 33.54
N ALA A 13 2.91 -3.54 34.80
CA ALA A 13 3.30 -4.91 35.13
C ALA A 13 2.24 -5.93 34.65
N ALA A 14 0.95 -5.58 34.73
CA ALA A 14 -0.12 -6.39 34.19
C ALA A 14 -0.05 -6.47 32.65
N PHE A 15 0.22 -5.35 31.96
CA PHE A 15 0.42 -5.35 30.51
C PHE A 15 1.66 -6.14 30.08
N GLU A 16 2.81 -5.99 30.73
CA GLU A 16 4.03 -6.76 30.44
C GLU A 16 3.77 -8.26 30.64
N ARG A 17 3.16 -8.63 31.76
CA ARG A 17 2.74 -10.02 32.00
C ARG A 17 1.74 -10.50 30.95
N TRP A 18 0.91 -9.62 30.40
CA TRP A 18 0.00 -9.98 29.32
C TRP A 18 0.73 -10.14 27.99
N MET A 19 1.79 -9.36 27.72
CA MET A 19 2.63 -9.47 26.53
C MET A 19 3.44 -10.76 26.50
N ASP A 20 3.86 -11.29 27.66
CA ASP A 20 4.51 -12.60 27.76
C ASP A 20 3.66 -13.74 27.15
N TRP A 21 2.33 -13.58 27.14
CA TRP A 21 1.41 -14.56 26.57
C TRP A 21 1.19 -14.41 25.05
N HIS A 22 1.93 -13.51 24.40
CA HIS A 22 1.84 -13.24 22.95
C HIS A 22 0.40 -12.96 22.51
N PRO A 23 -0.20 -11.87 23.03
CA PRO A 23 -1.61 -11.62 22.85
C PRO A 23 -1.91 -11.04 21.46
N ASP A 24 -3.18 -11.13 21.06
CA ASP A 24 -3.68 -10.65 19.77
C ASP A 24 -3.39 -9.15 19.54
N ASP A 25 -3.43 -8.70 18.29
CA ASP A 25 -3.09 -7.34 17.85
C ASP A 25 -3.81 -6.24 18.66
N ALA A 26 -5.02 -6.54 19.14
CA ALA A 26 -5.82 -5.63 19.94
C ALA A 26 -5.19 -5.32 21.31
N ALA A 27 -4.48 -6.30 21.90
CA ALA A 27 -3.81 -6.13 23.18
C ALA A 27 -2.62 -5.17 23.06
N TRP A 28 -1.80 -5.32 22.01
CA TRP A 28 -0.70 -4.40 21.72
C TRP A 28 -1.17 -2.96 21.51
N LEU A 29 -2.25 -2.77 20.74
CA LEU A 29 -2.87 -1.45 20.56
C LEU A 29 -3.44 -0.88 21.86
N SER A 30 -4.03 -1.73 22.71
CA SER A 30 -4.53 -1.30 24.01
C SER A 30 -3.41 -0.82 24.93
N TYR A 31 -2.23 -1.47 24.85
CA TYR A 31 -1.05 -1.08 25.62
C TYR A 31 -0.43 0.22 25.09
N ALA A 32 -0.33 0.37 23.77
CA ALA A 32 0.14 1.61 23.15
C ALA A 32 -0.77 2.81 23.50
N ARG A 33 -2.10 2.63 23.44
CA ARG A 33 -3.08 3.64 23.84
C ARG A 33 -3.00 3.98 25.33
N PHE A 34 -2.72 3.00 26.18
CA PHE A 34 -2.47 3.24 27.59
C PHE A 34 -1.24 4.14 27.79
N GLU A 35 -0.11 3.86 27.15
CA GLU A 35 1.10 4.69 27.28
C GLU A 35 0.91 6.11 26.69
N VAL A 36 0.13 6.26 25.61
CA VAL A 36 -0.26 7.57 25.07
C VAL A 36 -1.09 8.36 26.09
N ARG A 37 -2.06 7.72 26.75
CA ARG A 37 -2.84 8.35 27.84
C ARG A 37 -1.96 8.71 29.04
N CYS A 38 -0.96 7.89 29.35
CA CYS A 38 0.05 8.18 30.37
C CYS A 38 1.10 9.21 29.94
N LYS A 39 0.97 9.81 28.74
CA LYS A 39 1.90 10.80 28.16
C LYS A 39 3.34 10.30 27.97
N GLN A 40 3.55 8.99 27.92
CA GLN A 40 4.86 8.37 27.71
C GLN A 40 4.99 7.87 26.27
N LEU A 41 5.14 8.80 25.33
CA LEU A 41 5.20 8.49 23.89
C LEU A 41 6.39 7.60 23.50
N GLU A 42 7.55 7.78 24.13
CA GLU A 42 8.74 6.99 23.81
C GLU A 42 8.57 5.51 24.17
N LYS A 43 7.93 5.21 25.30
CA LYS A 43 7.59 3.84 25.68
C LYS A 43 6.55 3.24 24.74
N ALA A 44 5.56 4.03 24.34
CA ALA A 44 4.57 3.59 23.36
C ALA A 44 5.23 3.21 22.02
N LYS A 45 6.24 3.97 21.57
CA LYS A 45 7.02 3.63 20.36
C LYS A 45 7.80 2.33 20.55
N GLU A 46 8.38 2.11 21.72
CA GLU A 46 9.13 0.87 22.01
C GLU A 46 8.22 -0.36 21.99
N VAL A 47 7.07 -0.29 22.67
CA VAL A 47 6.03 -1.35 22.66
C VAL A 47 5.62 -1.69 21.24
N MET A 48 5.39 -0.67 20.43
CA MET A 48 4.99 -0.83 19.05
C MET A 48 6.10 -1.40 18.14
N LYS A 49 7.38 -1.09 18.41
CA LYS A 49 8.51 -1.75 17.75
C LYS A 49 8.62 -3.22 18.14
N ARG A 50 8.41 -3.55 19.42
CA ARG A 50 8.37 -4.94 19.90
C ARG A 50 7.24 -5.72 19.20
N TYR A 51 6.07 -5.10 19.05
CA TYR A 51 4.94 -5.70 18.31
C TYR A 51 5.31 -6.07 16.86
N VAL A 52 6.04 -5.21 16.15
CA VAL A 52 6.48 -5.51 14.77
C VAL A 52 7.51 -6.63 14.72
N ASN A 53 8.41 -6.68 15.70
CA ASN A 53 9.40 -7.76 15.78
C ASN A 53 8.75 -9.11 16.10
N GLU A 54 7.73 -9.13 16.96
CA GLU A 54 7.02 -10.36 17.33
C GLU A 54 6.12 -10.86 16.20
N TYR A 55 5.47 -9.94 15.48
CA TYR A 55 4.65 -10.26 14.32
C TYR A 55 5.14 -9.53 13.08
N PRO A 56 6.14 -10.04 12.34
CA PRO A 56 6.58 -9.49 11.06
C PRO A 56 5.54 -9.73 9.95
N CYS A 57 4.37 -9.10 10.05
CA CYS A 57 3.28 -9.27 9.10
C CYS A 57 2.81 -7.93 8.54
N ALA A 58 2.33 -7.90 7.30
CA ALA A 58 1.87 -6.64 6.69
C ALA A 58 0.77 -5.95 7.51
N LYS A 59 -0.06 -6.72 8.24
CA LYS A 59 -1.11 -6.16 9.13
C LYS A 59 -0.50 -5.42 10.32
N SER A 60 0.60 -5.90 10.91
CA SER A 60 1.24 -5.26 12.06
C SER A 60 1.88 -3.94 11.66
N PHE A 61 2.62 -3.91 10.55
CA PHE A 61 3.19 -2.68 9.99
C PHE A 61 2.10 -1.65 9.63
N LEU A 62 1.00 -2.06 9.01
CA LEU A 62 -0.10 -1.16 8.68
C LEU A 62 -0.79 -0.59 9.92
N LYS A 63 -0.96 -1.41 10.97
CA LYS A 63 -1.51 -0.96 12.25
C LYS A 63 -0.54 0.00 12.96
N LEU A 64 0.77 -0.28 12.94
CA LEU A 64 1.79 0.60 13.45
C LEU A 64 1.80 1.94 12.72
N ALA A 65 1.76 1.93 11.39
CA ALA A 65 1.77 3.16 10.61
C ALA A 65 0.54 4.03 10.89
N LYS A 66 -0.65 3.43 11.00
CA LYS A 66 -1.86 4.14 11.44
C LYS A 66 -1.73 4.67 12.88
N TRP A 67 -1.20 3.87 13.79
CA TRP A 67 -0.98 4.32 15.17
C TRP A 67 -0.01 5.52 15.22
N ALA A 68 1.08 5.46 14.45
CA ALA A 68 2.07 6.53 14.37
C ALA A 68 1.47 7.83 13.78
N GLU A 69 0.60 7.69 12.77
CA GLU A 69 -0.11 8.82 12.15
C GLU A 69 -1.11 9.48 13.11
N TRP A 70 -2.00 8.70 13.73
CA TRP A 70 -3.15 9.24 14.45
C TRP A 70 -2.89 9.49 15.94
N GLU A 71 -2.15 8.60 16.59
CA GLU A 71 -1.93 8.66 18.04
C GLU A 71 -0.60 9.35 18.38
N ALA A 72 0.50 8.99 17.70
CA ALA A 72 1.83 9.56 17.99
C ALA A 72 2.09 10.90 17.29
N LYS A 73 1.37 11.22 16.19
CA LYS A 73 1.58 12.39 15.32
C LYS A 73 3.04 12.58 14.88
N ASP A 74 3.79 11.49 14.81
CA ASP A 74 5.20 11.48 14.41
C ASP A 74 5.30 10.99 12.96
N PHE A 75 5.26 11.94 12.03
CA PHE A 75 5.32 11.66 10.59
C PHE A 75 6.66 11.07 10.16
N SER A 76 7.74 11.37 10.89
CA SER A 76 9.07 10.85 10.59
C SER A 76 9.17 9.37 10.91
N LEU A 77 8.58 8.95 12.04
CA LEU A 77 8.51 7.56 12.44
C LEU A 77 7.58 6.77 11.50
N ALA A 78 6.42 7.34 11.15
CA ALA A 78 5.49 6.70 10.23
C ALA A 78 6.15 6.35 8.88
N ARG A 79 6.96 7.26 8.32
CA ARG A 79 7.73 6.99 7.09
C ARG A 79 8.73 5.87 7.24
N LYS A 80 9.54 5.90 8.32
CA LYS A 80 10.50 4.83 8.59
C LYS A 80 9.83 3.47 8.73
N VAL A 81 8.64 3.43 9.32
CA VAL A 81 7.84 2.19 9.43
C VAL A 81 7.36 1.70 8.06
N TYR A 82 6.95 2.60 7.16
CA TYR A 82 6.60 2.20 5.79
C TYR A 82 7.83 1.75 4.99
N GLU A 83 8.97 2.40 5.13
CA GLU A 83 10.23 2.01 4.49
C GLU A 83 10.76 0.67 5.02
N SER A 84 10.71 0.45 6.34
CA SER A 84 11.05 -0.84 6.95
C SER A 84 10.07 -1.91 6.52
N ALA A 85 8.77 -1.61 6.45
CA ALA A 85 7.78 -2.57 5.93
C ALA A 85 8.11 -3.02 4.50
N LEU A 86 8.59 -2.13 3.63
CA LEU A 86 8.98 -2.49 2.26
C LEU A 86 10.27 -3.33 2.20
N THR A 87 11.14 -3.22 3.21
CA THR A 87 12.44 -3.92 3.26
C THR A 87 12.35 -5.27 3.96
N ASP A 88 11.60 -5.32 5.06
CA ASP A 88 11.53 -6.48 5.97
C ASP A 88 10.43 -7.47 5.60
N LEU A 89 9.39 -7.04 4.86
CA LEU A 89 8.36 -7.97 4.38
C LEU A 89 8.90 -8.81 3.21
N GLU A 90 8.77 -10.13 3.32
CA GLU A 90 9.00 -11.06 2.20
C GLU A 90 8.23 -10.63 0.94
N PRO A 91 8.73 -10.97 -0.26
CA PRO A 91 8.22 -10.53 -1.57
C PRO A 91 6.89 -11.18 -1.95
N GLU A 92 5.92 -11.21 -1.04
CA GLU A 92 4.54 -11.49 -1.40
C GLU A 92 3.96 -10.21 -2.02
N GLU A 93 4.04 -10.15 -3.35
CA GLU A 93 3.68 -9.02 -4.20
C GLU A 93 2.27 -8.45 -3.88
N ALA A 94 1.36 -9.32 -3.44
CA ALA A 94 0.01 -8.95 -3.03
C ALA A 94 -0.07 -8.17 -1.71
N ARG A 95 0.83 -8.45 -0.76
CA ARG A 95 0.89 -7.71 0.51
C ARG A 95 1.55 -6.35 0.29
N GLN A 96 2.54 -6.28 -0.59
CA GLN A 96 3.21 -5.04 -0.97
C GLN A 96 2.24 -4.05 -1.64
N ALA A 97 1.34 -4.51 -2.52
CA ALA A 97 0.34 -3.63 -3.15
C ALA A 97 -0.53 -2.87 -2.12
N ARG A 98 -0.93 -3.53 -1.02
CA ARG A 98 -1.67 -2.89 0.07
C ARG A 98 -0.81 -1.88 0.83
N VAL A 99 0.45 -2.20 1.08
CA VAL A 99 1.41 -1.29 1.73
C VAL A 99 1.62 -0.04 0.88
N PHE A 100 1.83 -0.20 -0.43
CA PHE A 100 1.97 0.92 -1.37
C PHE A 100 0.75 1.84 -1.38
N LYS A 101 -0.47 1.27 -1.45
CA LYS A 101 -1.72 2.05 -1.39
C LYS A 101 -1.81 2.88 -0.11
N MET A 102 -1.50 2.27 1.02
CA MET A 102 -1.56 2.93 2.33
C MET A 102 -0.46 3.99 2.48
N PHE A 103 0.75 3.71 1.99
CA PHE A 103 1.88 4.64 2.04
C PHE A 103 1.64 5.86 1.14
N ALA A 104 1.12 5.65 -0.07
CA ALA A 104 0.76 6.75 -0.96
C ALA A 104 -0.39 7.59 -0.40
N SER A 105 -1.42 6.95 0.17
CA SER A 105 -2.52 7.65 0.86
C SER A 105 -2.03 8.45 2.08
N PHE A 106 -0.98 7.98 2.75
CA PHE A 106 -0.35 8.70 3.86
C PHE A 106 0.36 9.96 3.37
N GLU A 107 1.22 9.87 2.34
CA GLU A 107 1.91 11.06 1.81
C GLU A 107 0.94 12.06 1.17
N GLU A 108 -0.17 11.61 0.56
CA GLU A 108 -1.26 12.50 0.08
C GLU A 108 -1.87 13.32 1.22
N ARG A 109 -2.13 12.70 2.39
CA ARG A 109 -2.62 13.43 3.58
C ARG A 109 -1.61 14.41 4.16
N GLN A 110 -0.33 14.11 4.03
CA GLN A 110 0.75 15.01 4.47
C GLN A 110 1.02 16.15 3.47
N GLY A 111 0.43 16.11 2.26
CA GLY A 111 0.61 17.10 1.21
C GLY A 111 1.89 16.94 0.37
N GLU A 112 2.62 15.83 0.54
CA GLU A 112 3.86 15.53 -0.19
C GLU A 112 3.57 14.78 -1.50
N TYR A 113 2.92 15.48 -2.45
CA TYR A 113 2.42 14.87 -3.67
C TYR A 113 3.52 14.29 -4.57
N GLN A 114 4.70 14.93 -4.62
CA GLN A 114 5.83 14.45 -5.41
C GLN A 114 6.35 13.11 -4.89
N ARG A 115 6.35 12.91 -3.57
CA ARG A 115 6.74 11.63 -2.97
C ARG A 115 5.70 10.55 -3.24
N ALA A 116 4.42 10.88 -3.11
CA ALA A 116 3.32 9.98 -3.48
C ALA A 116 3.42 9.53 -4.95
N ARG A 117 3.76 10.43 -5.88
CA ARG A 117 4.03 10.09 -7.30
C ARG A 117 5.14 9.07 -7.46
N VAL A 118 6.27 9.25 -6.76
CA VAL A 118 7.41 8.32 -6.83
C VAL A 118 7.01 6.94 -6.32
N ILE A 119 6.25 6.87 -5.21
CA ILE A 119 5.75 5.63 -4.64
C ILE A 119 4.85 4.90 -5.64
N TYR A 120 3.87 5.59 -6.24
CA TYR A 120 2.99 4.98 -7.22
C TYR A 120 3.74 4.52 -8.48
N ARG A 121 4.67 5.33 -9.00
CA ARG A 121 5.51 4.94 -10.15
C ARG A 121 6.38 3.73 -9.82
N HIS A 122 6.93 3.66 -8.61
CA HIS A 122 7.70 2.51 -8.16
C HIS A 122 6.82 1.26 -8.08
N ALA A 123 5.61 1.39 -7.52
CA ALA A 123 4.66 0.29 -7.44
C ALA A 123 4.21 -0.21 -8.82
N VAL A 124 3.98 0.69 -9.77
CA VAL A 124 3.64 0.35 -11.17
C VAL A 124 4.77 -0.44 -11.83
N LYS A 125 6.03 -0.01 -11.66
CA LYS A 125 7.20 -0.70 -12.19
C LYS A 125 7.42 -2.07 -11.56
N LEU A 126 7.30 -2.16 -10.23
CA LEU A 126 7.55 -3.40 -9.48
C LEU A 126 6.55 -4.49 -9.87
N LEU A 127 5.26 -4.13 -9.91
CA LEU A 127 4.17 -5.07 -10.14
C LEU A 127 3.78 -5.16 -11.64
N ARG A 128 4.56 -4.53 -12.53
CA ARG A 128 4.32 -4.44 -13.97
C ARG A 128 2.87 -4.08 -14.32
N LEU A 129 2.25 -3.17 -13.56
CA LEU A 129 0.86 -2.77 -13.79
C LEU A 129 0.76 -2.04 -15.14
N GLY A 130 0.15 -2.70 -16.13
CA GLY A 130 0.04 -2.20 -17.50
C GLY A 130 0.63 -3.15 -18.55
N GLU A 131 1.48 -4.10 -18.15
CA GLU A 131 2.06 -5.11 -19.04
C GLU A 131 1.25 -6.42 -19.07
N THR A 132 0.09 -6.46 -18.41
CA THR A 132 -0.76 -7.66 -18.27
C THR A 132 -1.32 -8.22 -19.59
N SER A 133 -0.96 -7.62 -20.73
CA SER A 133 -1.29 -8.08 -22.07
C SER A 133 -0.08 -8.42 -22.96
N ILE A 134 1.17 -8.13 -22.57
CA ILE A 134 2.35 -8.37 -23.44
C ILE A 134 2.99 -9.76 -23.23
N THR A 135 2.69 -10.46 -22.13
CA THR A 135 3.12 -11.86 -21.93
C THR A 135 1.95 -12.83 -21.83
N SER A 136 1.11 -12.87 -22.87
CA SER A 136 0.37 -14.10 -23.22
C SER A 136 1.26 -15.16 -23.90
N ARG A 137 2.60 -15.02 -23.84
CA ARG A 137 3.55 -15.90 -24.53
C ARG A 137 4.79 -16.35 -23.75
N GLN A 138 4.90 -16.01 -22.48
CA GLN A 138 5.78 -16.73 -21.56
C GLN A 138 4.91 -17.26 -20.43
N VAL A 139 4.42 -18.47 -20.64
CA VAL A 139 4.18 -19.36 -19.51
C VAL A 139 5.58 -19.63 -18.98
N ASP A 140 5.96 -18.97 -17.89
CA ASP A 140 7.11 -19.44 -17.12
C ASP A 140 6.82 -20.90 -16.78
N GLU A 141 7.78 -21.80 -17.02
CA GLU A 141 7.62 -23.26 -16.86
C GLU A 141 7.23 -23.68 -15.42
N ASP A 142 7.26 -22.75 -14.47
CA ASP A 142 6.79 -22.86 -13.10
C ASP A 142 5.64 -21.86 -12.84
N GLY A 143 4.59 -21.93 -13.65
CA GLY A 143 3.46 -21.00 -13.61
C GLY A 143 2.54 -21.19 -12.42
N GLU A 144 2.87 -20.61 -11.26
CA GLU A 144 1.85 -20.27 -10.26
C GLU A 144 0.96 -19.16 -10.87
N GLU A 145 -0.26 -19.53 -11.26
CA GLU A 145 -1.28 -18.57 -11.65
C GLU A 145 -1.45 -17.56 -10.51
N LEU A 146 -1.02 -16.32 -10.72
CA LEU A 146 -1.30 -15.22 -9.80
C LEU A 146 -2.78 -15.26 -9.44
N SER A 147 -3.07 -15.41 -8.15
CA SER A 147 -4.44 -15.64 -7.69
C SER A 147 -5.31 -14.45 -8.10
N ASN A 148 -6.57 -14.71 -8.48
CA ASN A 148 -7.52 -13.64 -8.83
C ASN A 148 -7.62 -12.55 -7.76
N TYR A 149 -7.37 -12.91 -6.50
CA TYR A 149 -7.28 -11.99 -5.38
C TYR A 149 -6.13 -10.96 -5.52
N GLU A 150 -4.98 -11.37 -6.05
CA GLU A 150 -3.79 -10.53 -6.21
C GLU A 150 -3.93 -9.58 -7.40
N LYS A 151 -4.52 -10.07 -8.51
CA LYS A 151 -4.90 -9.25 -9.67
C LYS A 151 -5.85 -8.13 -9.26
N GLY A 152 -6.89 -8.44 -8.48
CA GLY A 152 -7.82 -7.42 -7.97
C GLY A 152 -7.13 -6.36 -7.10
N LYS A 153 -6.12 -6.72 -6.30
CA LYS A 153 -5.36 -5.75 -5.50
C LYS A 153 -4.42 -4.88 -6.31
N ARG A 154 -3.84 -5.40 -7.39
CA ARG A 154 -3.11 -4.60 -8.37
C ARG A 154 -4.04 -3.59 -9.05
N ASP A 155 -5.20 -4.03 -9.50
CA ASP A 155 -6.18 -3.14 -10.14
C ASP A 155 -6.66 -2.03 -9.20
N GLU A 156 -6.95 -2.35 -7.93
CA GLU A 156 -7.28 -1.36 -6.90
C GLU A 156 -6.17 -0.31 -6.72
N LEU A 157 -4.90 -0.73 -6.77
CA LEU A 157 -3.75 0.17 -6.66
C LEU A 157 -3.65 1.07 -7.90
N TYR A 158 -3.80 0.52 -9.10
CA TYR A 158 -3.81 1.30 -10.34
C TYR A 158 -4.94 2.33 -10.36
N GLN A 159 -6.15 1.94 -9.93
CA GLN A 159 -7.28 2.87 -9.81
C GLN A 159 -6.97 4.01 -8.84
N SER A 160 -6.31 3.73 -7.71
CA SER A 160 -5.88 4.78 -6.78
C SER A 160 -4.82 5.71 -7.38
N TYR A 161 -3.88 5.18 -8.16
CA TYR A 161 -2.90 6.00 -8.90
C TYR A 161 -3.57 6.90 -9.93
N VAL A 162 -4.49 6.37 -10.74
CA VAL A 162 -5.25 7.18 -11.72
C VAL A 162 -6.07 8.27 -11.02
N ALA A 163 -6.71 7.95 -9.89
CA ALA A 163 -7.46 8.94 -9.12
C ALA A 163 -6.55 10.03 -8.53
N PHE A 164 -5.35 9.64 -8.09
CA PHE A 164 -4.33 10.56 -7.58
C PHE A 164 -3.83 11.50 -8.69
N GLU A 165 -3.44 10.97 -9.85
CA GLU A 165 -3.01 11.77 -11.00
C GLU A 165 -4.13 12.68 -11.52
N LYS A 166 -5.40 12.24 -11.49
CA LYS A 166 -6.53 13.13 -11.84
C LYS A 166 -6.68 14.33 -10.91
N LYS A 167 -6.40 14.16 -9.62
CA LYS A 167 -6.55 15.24 -8.62
C LYS A 167 -5.33 16.15 -8.55
N HIS A 168 -4.14 15.58 -8.69
CA HIS A 168 -2.88 16.25 -8.38
C HIS A 168 -1.90 16.27 -9.55
N GLY A 169 -2.22 15.65 -10.68
CA GLY A 169 -1.34 15.48 -11.84
C GLY A 169 -1.27 16.71 -12.74
N ASP A 170 -0.16 16.78 -13.48
CA ASP A 170 0.02 17.71 -14.58
C ASP A 170 -0.64 17.11 -15.83
N ARG A 171 -1.25 17.95 -16.68
CA ARG A 171 -2.05 17.52 -17.85
C ARG A 171 -1.35 16.45 -18.71
N LYS A 172 -0.03 16.61 -18.94
CA LYS A 172 0.78 15.65 -19.71
C LYS A 172 0.93 14.28 -19.05
N GLY A 173 1.12 14.24 -17.73
CA GLY A 173 1.23 12.96 -17.00
C GLY A 173 -0.09 12.20 -16.95
N ILE A 174 -1.21 12.93 -16.90
CA ILE A 174 -2.55 12.36 -16.97
C ILE A 174 -2.82 11.77 -18.37
N GLU A 175 -2.46 12.50 -19.42
CA GLU A 175 -2.58 12.04 -20.81
C GLU A 175 -1.84 10.70 -21.01
N ASP A 176 -0.57 10.59 -20.61
CA ASP A 176 0.22 9.35 -20.78
C ASP A 176 -0.39 8.13 -20.07
N VAL A 177 -0.92 8.31 -18.85
CA VAL A 177 -1.54 7.22 -18.07
C VAL A 177 -2.88 6.80 -18.68
N ILE A 178 -3.68 7.76 -19.15
CA ILE A 178 -4.95 7.48 -19.83
C ILE A 178 -4.70 6.74 -21.14
N LEU A 179 -3.72 7.19 -21.94
CA LEU A 179 -3.34 6.56 -23.20
C LEU A 179 -2.87 5.13 -22.97
N THR A 180 -2.03 4.89 -21.96
CA THR A 180 -1.58 3.54 -21.61
C THR A 180 -2.76 2.63 -21.27
N LYS A 181 -3.76 3.13 -20.53
CA LYS A 181 -4.97 2.36 -20.21
C LYS A 181 -5.83 2.10 -21.44
N GLN A 182 -6.08 3.12 -22.27
CA GLN A 182 -6.88 2.99 -23.50
C GLN A 182 -6.23 2.02 -24.48
N ARG A 183 -4.90 2.11 -24.68
CA ARG A 183 -4.13 1.14 -25.47
C ARG A 183 -4.34 -0.29 -24.98
N ALA A 184 -4.27 -0.52 -23.66
CA ALA A 184 -4.48 -1.85 -23.10
C ALA A 184 -5.93 -2.37 -23.32
N GLU A 185 -6.93 -1.50 -23.15
CA GLU A 185 -8.34 -1.86 -23.35
C GLU A 185 -8.63 -2.20 -24.83
N TYR A 186 -8.15 -1.38 -25.76
CA TYR A 186 -8.32 -1.65 -27.19
C TYR A 186 -7.58 -2.91 -27.63
N ASN A 187 -6.34 -3.12 -27.17
CA ASN A 187 -5.61 -4.36 -27.41
C ASN A 187 -6.37 -5.59 -26.88
N GLN A 188 -6.99 -5.49 -25.70
CA GLN A 188 -7.79 -6.57 -25.14
C GLN A 188 -9.05 -6.86 -25.97
N ARG A 189 -9.74 -5.81 -26.45
CA ARG A 189 -10.92 -5.95 -27.32
C ARG A 189 -10.56 -6.61 -28.64
N VAL A 190 -9.50 -6.14 -29.30
CA VAL A 190 -8.97 -6.73 -30.54
C VAL A 190 -8.54 -8.19 -30.35
N ALA A 191 -7.98 -8.54 -29.19
CA ALA A 191 -7.61 -9.92 -28.88
C ALA A 191 -8.83 -10.82 -28.61
N THR A 192 -9.91 -10.26 -28.07
CA THR A 192 -11.16 -10.99 -27.75
C THR A 192 -12.00 -11.19 -29.01
N ASP A 193 -12.12 -10.17 -29.85
CA ASP A 193 -12.82 -10.21 -31.13
C ASP A 193 -11.99 -9.54 -32.24
N PRO A 194 -11.24 -10.33 -33.02
CA PRO A 194 -10.44 -9.80 -34.13
C PRO A 194 -11.23 -9.14 -35.26
N LEU A 195 -12.55 -9.34 -35.32
CA LEU A 195 -13.44 -8.77 -36.34
C LEU A 195 -14.13 -7.47 -35.89
N ASP A 196 -13.85 -6.99 -34.69
CA ASP A 196 -14.32 -5.69 -34.21
C ASP A 196 -13.53 -4.56 -34.89
N TYR A 197 -13.97 -4.16 -36.08
CA TYR A 197 -13.34 -3.10 -36.86
C TYR A 197 -13.42 -1.74 -36.15
N ASP A 198 -14.43 -1.49 -35.32
CA ASP A 198 -14.55 -0.25 -34.57
C ASP A 198 -13.42 -0.15 -33.53
N ALA A 199 -13.11 -1.25 -32.82
CA ALA A 199 -11.95 -1.31 -31.92
C ALA A 199 -10.61 -1.11 -32.65
N TRP A 200 -10.45 -1.68 -33.85
CA TRP A 200 -9.26 -1.45 -34.68
C TRP A 200 -9.11 0.00 -35.14
N PHE A 201 -10.21 0.64 -35.56
CA PHE A 201 -10.21 2.05 -35.97
C PHE A 201 -9.91 2.99 -34.81
N GLU A 202 -10.52 2.77 -33.64
CA GLU A 202 -10.25 3.55 -32.44
C GLU A 202 -8.80 3.39 -31.98
N PHE A 203 -8.24 2.17 -32.07
CA PHE A 203 -6.83 1.92 -31.77
C PHE A 203 -5.88 2.61 -32.74
N ALA A 204 -6.12 2.50 -34.05
CA ALA A 204 -5.30 3.14 -35.08
C ALA A 204 -5.29 4.67 -34.93
N LYS A 205 -6.45 5.26 -34.63
CA LYS A 205 -6.56 6.70 -34.39
C LYS A 205 -5.82 7.15 -33.13
N LEU A 206 -5.88 6.35 -32.06
CA LEU A 206 -5.13 6.61 -30.83
C LEU A 206 -3.61 6.61 -31.09
N GLU A 207 -3.14 5.68 -31.92
CA GLU A 207 -1.73 5.62 -32.35
C GLU A 207 -1.36 6.73 -33.34
N GLU A 208 -2.29 7.24 -34.16
CA GLU A 208 -2.02 8.38 -35.06
C GLU A 208 -1.91 9.70 -34.30
N ASP A 209 -2.80 9.93 -33.32
CA ASP A 209 -2.83 11.16 -32.52
C ASP A 209 -1.67 11.23 -31.51
N HIS A 210 -1.12 10.09 -31.07
CA HIS A 210 -0.13 9.99 -29.98
C HIS A 210 1.12 9.17 -30.32
N GLY A 211 1.25 8.67 -31.55
CA GLY A 211 2.46 8.05 -32.07
C GLY A 211 3.52 9.12 -32.35
N GLN A 212 4.76 8.83 -31.97
CA GLN A 212 5.93 9.63 -32.35
C GLN A 212 6.31 9.40 -33.81
#